data_AF-A0AAW2NE55-F1
#
_entry.id   AF-A0AAW2NE55-F1
#
_cell.length_a   1.000
_cell.length_b   1.000
_cell.length_c   1.000
_cell.angle_alpha   90.00
_cell.angle_beta   90.00
_cell.angle_gamma   90.00
#
_symmetry.space_group_name_H-M   'P 1'
#
loop_
_entity.id
_entity.type
_entity.pdbx_description
1 polymer ?
#
loop_
_entity_poly.entity_id
_entity_poly.type
_entity_poly.pdbx_seq_one_letter_code
_entity_poly.pdbx_strand_id
1 'polypeptide(L)'
;MDGNMDEIEWFPSPIFQELYAKLNRMAGIAAYMFVGRERFATLLLMRLTETVILWLSEDQTFWDDIEEGPRPLGPLGLQQFYLDMKFVMCFASQGRYLSRNLHRVVNDIISKAMAAFSTTGMDPDSVLPEDDWFNEICQDAIEKLSGKPKIANGERDLNSPTASVSAQSISSVRSHGSS
;
A
#
# COMPACT_ATOMS: atom_id res chain seq x y z
N MET A 1 3.07 5.61 -35.70
CA MET A 1 2.67 4.31 -35.14
C MET A 1 2.06 4.65 -33.81
N ASP A 2 0.78 5.00 -33.85
CA ASP A 2 0.04 5.42 -32.67
C ASP A 2 -0.50 4.15 -32.05
N GLY A 3 0.39 3.49 -31.31
CA GLY A 3 0.00 2.38 -30.45
C GLY A 3 -0.94 2.97 -29.42
N ASN A 4 -2.21 2.60 -29.53
CA ASN A 4 -3.22 2.84 -28.51
C ASN A 4 -2.61 2.47 -27.15
N MET A 5 -2.27 3.48 -26.33
CA MET A 5 -2.01 3.32 -24.91
C MET A 5 -3.33 2.89 -24.29
N ASP A 6 -3.73 1.64 -24.54
CA ASP A 6 -4.73 0.96 -23.71
C ASP A 6 -4.31 1.25 -22.27
N GLU A 7 -5.17 2.00 -21.55
CA GLU A 7 -4.86 2.69 -20.31
C GLU A 7 -3.96 1.84 -19.42
N ILE A 8 -2.69 2.23 -19.27
CA ILE A 8 -1.80 1.62 -18.30
C ILE A 8 -2.49 1.79 -16.95
N GLU A 9 -3.02 0.70 -16.39
CA GLU A 9 -3.61 0.74 -15.06
C GLU A 9 -2.46 0.95 -14.08
N TRP A 10 -2.30 2.19 -13.65
CA TRP A 10 -1.27 2.55 -12.70
C TRP A 10 -1.55 1.93 -11.34
N PHE A 11 -0.55 1.24 -10.83
CA PHE A 11 -0.63 0.55 -9.55
C PHE A 11 0.78 0.44 -8.93
N PRO A 12 0.92 0.44 -7.60
CA PRO A 12 2.20 0.15 -6.96
C PRO A 12 2.76 -1.18 -7.44
N SER A 13 4.07 -1.28 -7.63
CA SER A 13 4.67 -2.50 -8.16
C SER A 13 4.50 -3.67 -7.17
N PRO A 14 4.49 -4.93 -7.66
CA PRO A 14 4.15 -6.10 -6.83
C PRO A 14 4.97 -6.22 -5.54
N ILE A 15 6.23 -5.80 -5.56
CA ILE A 15 7.11 -5.84 -4.38
C ILE A 15 6.59 -4.91 -3.28
N PHE A 16 6.15 -3.70 -3.62
CA PHE A 16 5.59 -2.75 -2.66
C PHE A 16 4.18 -3.13 -2.21
N GLN A 17 3.38 -3.74 -3.09
CA GLN A 17 2.10 -4.35 -2.69
C GLN A 17 2.31 -5.45 -1.64
N GLU A 18 3.30 -6.31 -1.85
CA GLU A 18 3.63 -7.39 -0.92
C GLU A 18 4.17 -6.84 0.40
N LEU A 19 5.01 -5.81 0.37
CA LEU A 19 5.47 -5.09 1.56
C LEU A 19 4.29 -4.56 2.37
N TYR A 20 3.36 -3.85 1.74
CA TYR A 20 2.14 -3.35 2.36
C TYR A 20 1.31 -4.48 2.98
N ALA A 21 1.07 -5.56 2.23
CA ALA A 21 0.29 -6.71 2.70
C ALA A 21 0.93 -7.37 3.93
N LYS A 22 2.27 -7.54 3.95
CA LYS A 22 3.00 -8.09 5.10
C LYS A 22 2.92 -7.16 6.31
N LEU A 23 3.14 -5.85 6.13
CA LEU A 23 3.05 -4.87 7.21
C LEU A 23 1.64 -4.84 7.82
N ASN A 24 0.60 -4.87 6.99
CA ASN A 24 -0.79 -4.94 7.47
C ASN A 24 -1.08 -6.24 8.22
N ARG A 25 -0.59 -7.38 7.73
CA ARG A 25 -0.73 -8.66 8.44
C ARG A 25 -0.04 -8.60 9.80
N MET A 26 1.17 -8.03 9.87
CA MET A 26 1.89 -7.83 11.12
C MET A 26 1.15 -6.87 12.06
N ALA A 27 0.57 -5.78 11.55
CA ALA A 27 -0.25 -4.86 12.32
C ALA A 27 -1.48 -5.56 12.92
N GLY A 28 -2.16 -6.41 12.14
CA GLY A 28 -3.27 -7.22 12.61
C GLY A 28 -2.87 -8.18 13.73
N ILE A 29 -1.78 -8.93 13.56
CA ILE A 29 -1.26 -9.83 14.61
C ILE A 29 -0.87 -9.04 15.87
N ALA A 30 -0.18 -7.91 15.70
CA ALA A 30 0.27 -7.05 16.77
C ALA A 30 -0.91 -6.49 17.59
N ALA A 31 -2.05 -6.17 16.96
CA ALA A 31 -3.25 -5.72 17.67
C ALA A 31 -3.78 -6.77 18.68
N TYR A 32 -3.66 -8.07 18.37
CA TYR A 32 -4.04 -9.14 19.30
C TYR A 32 -2.96 -9.42 20.36
N MET A 33 -1.68 -9.28 20.02
CA MET A 33 -0.57 -9.57 20.94
C MET A 33 -0.29 -8.42 21.93
N PHE A 34 -0.53 -7.18 21.53
CA PHE A 34 -0.19 -5.97 22.28
C PHE A 34 -1.43 -5.19 22.74
N VAL A 35 -2.45 -5.89 23.22
CA VAL A 35 -3.67 -5.27 23.78
C VAL A 35 -3.28 -4.30 24.90
N GLY A 36 -3.72 -3.03 24.80
CA GLY A 36 -3.37 -1.96 25.74
C GLY A 36 -1.94 -1.41 25.58
N ARG A 37 -1.21 -1.84 24.54
CA ARG A 37 0.14 -1.37 24.19
C ARG A 37 0.25 -1.02 22.71
N GLU A 38 -0.79 -0.42 22.15
CA GLU A 38 -0.92 -0.10 20.72
C GLU A 38 0.25 0.78 20.24
N ARG A 39 0.70 1.71 21.09
CA ARG A 39 1.87 2.55 20.80
C ARG A 39 3.14 1.74 20.55
N PHE A 40 3.32 0.64 21.27
CA PHE A 40 4.48 -0.24 21.08
C PHE A 40 4.42 -0.94 19.73
N ALA A 41 3.24 -1.44 19.32
CA ALA A 41 3.04 -2.03 18.01
C ALA A 41 3.31 -1.02 16.87
N THR A 42 2.81 0.21 16.99
CA THR A 42 3.08 1.28 16.02
C THR A 42 4.58 1.59 15.92
N LEU A 43 5.30 1.66 17.06
CA LEU A 43 6.75 1.89 17.06
C LEU A 43 7.52 0.76 16.37
N LEU A 44 7.12 -0.50 16.55
CA LEU A 44 7.74 -1.62 15.86
C LEU A 44 7.51 -1.56 14.35
N LEU A 45 6.29 -1.26 13.90
CA LEU A 45 5.98 -1.09 12.47
C LEU A 45 6.75 0.09 11.86
N MET A 46 6.89 1.19 12.61
CA MET A 46 7.70 2.34 12.22
C MET A 46 9.15 1.94 12.00
N ARG A 47 9.78 1.28 12.98
CA ARG A 47 11.19 0.84 12.87
C ARG A 47 11.40 -0.19 11.77
N LEU A 48 10.47 -1.12 11.60
CA LEU A 48 10.55 -2.12 10.54
C LEU A 48 10.50 -1.46 9.15
N THR A 49 9.53 -0.58 8.93
CA THR A 49 9.36 0.12 7.63
C THR A 49 10.56 1.02 7.34
N GLU A 50 11.03 1.79 8.33
CA GLU A 50 12.27 2.57 8.22
C GLU A 50 13.46 1.72 7.79
N THR A 51 13.65 0.55 8.42
CA THR A 51 14.80 -0.32 8.16
C THR A 51 14.78 -0.85 6.73
N VAL A 52 13.62 -1.31 6.26
CA VAL A 52 13.47 -1.85 4.89
C VAL A 52 13.77 -0.77 3.85
N ILE A 53 13.24 0.44 4.05
CA ILE A 53 13.39 1.52 3.08
C ILE A 53 14.80 2.14 3.12
N LEU A 54 15.40 2.23 4.31
CA LEU A 54 16.80 2.65 4.44
C LEU A 54 17.74 1.68 3.74
N TRP A 55 17.51 0.37 3.90
CA TRP A 55 18.31 -0.65 3.23
C TRP A 55 18.27 -0.49 1.70
N LEU A 56 17.08 -0.23 1.13
CA LEU A 56 16.95 0.07 -0.30
C LEU A 56 17.73 1.34 -0.70
N SER A 57 17.70 2.39 0.11
CA SER A 57 18.43 3.63 -0.20
C SER A 57 19.95 3.45 -0.23
N GLU A 58 20.47 2.49 0.55
CA GLU A 58 21.90 2.23 0.72
C GLU A 58 22.41 1.09 -0.18
N ASP A 59 21.56 0.45 -0.99
CA ASP A 59 21.96 -0.61 -1.91
C ASP A 59 22.72 -0.05 -3.11
N GLN A 60 24.05 -0.03 -3.01
CA GLN A 60 24.91 0.47 -4.07
C GLN A 60 24.74 -0.32 -5.37
N THR A 61 24.56 -1.65 -5.30
CA THR A 61 24.44 -2.48 -6.51
C THR A 61 23.18 -2.16 -7.30
N PHE A 62 22.08 -1.87 -6.61
CA PHE A 62 20.84 -1.41 -7.21
C PHE A 62 21.03 -0.04 -7.91
N TRP A 63 21.73 0.89 -7.27
CA TRP A 63 21.95 2.23 -7.84
C TRP A 63 22.94 2.24 -8.99
N ASP A 64 24.00 1.44 -8.94
CA ASP A 64 24.96 1.29 -10.05
C ASP A 64 24.24 0.81 -11.32
N ASP A 65 23.29 -0.13 -11.20
CA ASP A 65 22.49 -0.62 -12.32
C ASP A 65 21.56 0.45 -12.91
N ILE A 66 21.08 1.40 -12.09
CA ILE A 66 20.21 2.50 -12.52
C ILE A 66 21.00 3.63 -13.19
N GLU A 67 22.16 3.97 -12.63
CA GLU A 67 22.98 5.12 -13.02
C GLU A 67 23.92 4.78 -14.18
N GLU A 68 24.59 3.63 -14.11
CA GLU A 68 25.66 3.22 -15.03
C GLU A 68 25.34 1.93 -15.81
N GLY A 69 24.24 1.26 -15.45
CA GLY A 69 23.86 -0.02 -16.04
C GLY A 69 23.37 0.09 -17.49
N PRO A 70 23.25 -1.06 -18.19
CA PRO A 70 22.84 -1.10 -19.60
C PRO A 70 21.37 -0.71 -19.83
N ARG A 71 20.59 -0.53 -18.76
CA ARG A 71 19.17 -0.18 -18.79
C ARG A 71 18.90 0.99 -17.84
N PRO A 72 19.25 2.22 -18.24
CA PRO A 72 18.98 3.40 -17.42
C PRO A 72 17.47 3.59 -17.22
N LEU A 73 17.11 4.35 -16.19
CA LEU A 73 15.72 4.64 -15.86
C LEU A 73 15.05 5.37 -17.05
N GLY A 74 14.02 4.76 -17.63
CA GLY A 74 13.17 5.39 -18.66
C GLY A 74 11.99 6.14 -18.05
N PRO A 75 11.21 6.90 -18.85
CA PRO A 75 10.10 7.72 -18.33
C PRO A 75 9.07 6.93 -17.52
N LEU A 76 8.62 5.78 -18.04
CA LEU A 76 7.69 4.89 -17.33
C LEU A 76 8.32 4.29 -16.08
N GLY A 77 9.62 4.00 -16.11
CA GLY A 77 10.36 3.49 -14.95
C GLY A 77 10.43 4.53 -13.83
N LEU A 78 10.70 5.79 -14.18
CA LEU A 78 10.71 6.89 -13.23
C LEU A 78 9.31 7.11 -12.62
N GLN A 79 8.25 7.15 -13.44
CA GLN A 79 6.88 7.28 -12.96
C GLN A 79 6.51 6.14 -12.00
N GLN A 80 6.82 4.87 -12.35
CA GLN A 80 6.55 3.73 -11.48
C GLN A 80 7.35 3.79 -10.17
N PHE A 81 8.63 4.14 -10.23
CA PHE A 81 9.48 4.23 -9.05
C PHE A 81 9.02 5.36 -8.12
N TYR A 82 8.60 6.49 -8.68
CA TYR A 82 8.01 7.60 -7.94
C TYR A 82 6.69 7.18 -7.27
N LEU A 83 5.81 6.49 -8.01
CA LEU A 83 4.56 5.93 -7.48
C LEU A 83 4.83 4.98 -6.31
N ASP A 84 5.81 4.08 -6.44
CA ASP A 84 6.17 3.12 -5.39
C ASP A 84 6.63 3.84 -4.11
N MET A 85 7.44 4.89 -4.25
CA MET A 85 7.89 5.72 -3.13
C MET A 85 6.74 6.52 -2.49
N LYS A 86 5.84 7.09 -3.28
CA LYS A 86 4.62 7.75 -2.79
C LYS A 86 3.72 6.76 -2.05
N PHE A 87 3.58 5.53 -2.56
CA PHE A 87 2.79 4.48 -1.94
C PHE A 87 3.30 4.11 -0.55
N VAL A 88 4.63 4.04 -0.36
CA VAL A 88 5.25 3.87 0.97
C VAL A 88 4.84 4.97 1.94
N MET A 89 4.88 6.23 1.52
CA MET A 89 4.45 7.34 2.36
C MET A 89 2.95 7.26 2.68
N CYS A 90 2.11 6.93 1.69
CA CYS A 90 0.67 6.81 1.86
C CYS A 90 0.29 5.74 2.88
N PHE A 91 0.78 4.51 2.72
CA PHE A 91 0.39 3.44 3.66
C PHE A 91 0.97 3.66 5.06
N ALA A 92 2.19 4.23 5.16
CA ALA A 92 2.81 4.49 6.45
C ALA A 92 2.08 5.61 7.21
N SER A 93 1.61 6.63 6.47
CA SER A 93 0.78 7.70 7.02
C SER A 93 -0.55 7.16 7.53
N GLN A 94 -1.28 6.39 6.72
CA GLN A 94 -2.56 5.78 7.13
C GLN A 94 -2.40 4.86 8.35
N GLY A 95 -1.34 4.06 8.39
CA GLY A 95 -1.01 3.18 9.50
C GLY A 95 -0.45 3.89 10.74
N ARG A 96 -0.25 5.22 10.67
CA ARG A 96 0.31 6.06 11.75
C ARG A 96 1.72 5.69 12.18
N TYR A 97 2.49 5.10 11.27
CA TYR A 97 3.91 4.74 11.49
C TYR A 97 4.87 5.46 10.54
N LEU A 98 4.41 6.47 9.79
CA LEU A 98 5.27 7.40 9.07
C LEU A 98 6.07 8.26 10.06
N SER A 99 7.38 8.10 10.06
CA SER A 99 8.29 8.94 10.84
C SER A 99 8.91 10.05 9.99
N ARG A 100 9.51 11.05 10.64
CA ARG A 100 10.31 12.07 9.94
C ARG A 100 11.49 11.48 9.19
N ASN A 101 12.10 10.42 9.74
CA ASN A 101 13.24 9.77 9.09
C ASN A 101 12.81 9.01 7.84
N LEU A 102 11.72 8.23 7.93
CA LEU A 102 11.17 7.53 6.76
C LEU A 102 10.80 8.52 5.66
N HIS A 103 10.10 9.61 6.01
CA HIS A 103 9.75 10.66 5.05
C HIS A 103 10.98 11.26 4.38
N ARG A 104 12.05 11.55 5.14
CA ARG A 104 13.31 12.06 4.60
C ARG A 104 13.95 11.05 3.63
N VAL A 105 14.12 9.80 4.06
CA VAL A 105 14.78 8.75 3.25
C VAL A 105 14.02 8.51 1.95
N VAL A 106 12.68 8.48 1.98
CA VAL A 106 11.87 8.34 0.77
C VAL A 106 12.10 9.50 -0.20
N ASN A 107 12.12 10.74 0.30
CA ASN A 107 12.41 11.91 -0.56
C ASN A 107 13.85 11.92 -1.08
N ASP A 108 14.82 11.43 -0.30
CA ASP A 108 16.20 11.28 -0.74
C ASP A 108 16.29 10.24 -1.88
N ILE A 109 15.56 9.11 -1.78
CA ILE A 109 15.45 8.09 -2.84
C ILE A 109 14.83 8.67 -4.11
N ILE A 110 13.71 9.39 -3.98
CA ILE A 110 13.04 10.06 -5.12
C ILE A 110 14.01 11.04 -5.81
N SER A 111 14.67 11.89 -5.03
CA SER A 111 15.60 12.89 -5.54
C SER A 111 16.77 12.23 -6.28
N LYS A 112 17.29 11.12 -5.75
CA LYS A 112 18.35 10.33 -6.40
C LYS A 112 17.89 9.74 -7.73
N ALA A 113 16.69 9.17 -7.79
CA ALA A 113 16.14 8.62 -9.03
C ALA A 113 15.89 9.70 -10.11
N MET A 114 15.40 10.87 -9.71
CA MET A 114 15.23 12.02 -10.62
C MET A 114 16.59 12.52 -11.14
N ALA A 115 17.61 12.58 -10.29
CA ALA A 115 18.96 12.95 -10.69
C ALA A 115 19.55 11.94 -11.69
N ALA A 116 19.42 10.64 -11.40
CA ALA A 116 19.87 9.57 -12.29
C ALA A 116 19.17 9.65 -13.66
N PHE A 117 17.84 9.84 -13.67
CA PHE A 117 17.07 10.04 -14.90
C PHE A 117 17.53 11.28 -15.68
N SER A 118 17.81 12.38 -15.00
CA SER A 118 18.26 13.63 -15.66
C SER A 118 19.56 13.45 -16.45
N THR A 119 20.41 12.49 -16.06
CA THR A 119 21.65 12.19 -16.79
C THR A 119 21.40 11.64 -18.20
N THR A 120 20.20 11.14 -18.48
CA THR A 120 19.80 10.70 -19.84
C THR A 120 19.46 11.88 -20.76
N GLY A 121 19.53 13.12 -20.27
CA GLY A 121 19.23 14.35 -21.02
C GLY A 121 17.74 14.72 -21.09
N MET A 122 16.89 14.04 -20.32
CA MET A 122 15.47 14.34 -20.20
C MET A 122 15.17 15.03 -18.87
N ASP A 123 14.18 15.91 -18.86
CA ASP A 123 13.73 16.58 -17.65
C ASP A 123 12.73 15.68 -16.89
N PRO A 124 13.01 15.27 -15.64
CA PRO A 124 12.08 14.49 -14.82
C PRO A 124 10.69 15.13 -14.70
N ASP A 125 10.63 16.45 -14.55
CA ASP A 125 9.37 17.17 -14.33
C ASP A 125 8.51 17.21 -15.61
N SER A 126 9.13 16.99 -16.77
CA SER A 126 8.42 16.87 -18.04
C SER A 126 7.70 15.53 -18.23
N VAL A 127 8.08 14.50 -17.45
CA VAL A 127 7.51 13.15 -17.54
C VAL A 127 6.71 12.77 -16.30
N LEU A 128 6.92 13.41 -15.15
CA LEU A 128 6.18 13.11 -13.93
C LEU A 128 4.83 13.85 -13.89
N PRO A 129 3.72 13.16 -13.59
CA PRO A 129 2.48 13.80 -13.17
C PRO A 129 2.63 14.60 -11.88
N GLU A 130 1.61 15.39 -11.54
CA GLU A 130 1.57 16.09 -10.25
C GLU A 130 1.41 15.13 -9.07
N ASP A 131 1.88 15.55 -7.89
CA ASP A 131 1.84 14.75 -6.66
C ASP A 131 0.43 14.26 -6.29
N ASP A 132 -0.59 15.08 -6.53
CA ASP A 132 -1.98 14.74 -6.21
C ASP A 132 -2.47 13.54 -7.03
N TRP A 133 -2.03 13.42 -8.29
CA TRP A 133 -2.34 12.26 -9.12
C TRP A 133 -1.77 10.96 -8.54
N PHE A 134 -0.52 10.99 -8.05
CA PHE A 134 0.08 9.83 -7.38
C PHE A 134 -0.63 9.51 -6.06
N ASN A 135 -1.03 10.53 -5.30
CA ASN A 135 -1.75 10.36 -4.05
C ASN A 135 -3.09 9.64 -4.28
N GLU A 136 -3.85 10.04 -5.30
CA GLU A 136 -5.12 9.39 -5.68
C GLU A 136 -4.93 7.90 -6.00
N ILE A 137 -3.94 7.57 -6.85
CA ILE A 137 -3.63 6.18 -7.20
C ILE A 137 -3.23 5.37 -5.97
N CYS A 138 -2.43 5.95 -5.07
CA CYS A 138 -2.03 5.28 -3.85
C CYS A 138 -3.24 5.00 -2.94
N GLN A 139 -4.19 5.93 -2.82
CA GLN A 139 -5.41 5.71 -2.04
C GLN A 139 -6.24 4.57 -2.64
N ASP A 140 -6.51 4.60 -3.95
CA ASP A 140 -7.26 3.55 -4.65
C ASP A 140 -6.57 2.19 -4.50
N ALA A 141 -5.24 2.15 -4.60
CA ALA A 141 -4.46 0.93 -4.40
C ALA A 141 -4.58 0.38 -2.99
N ILE A 142 -4.48 1.24 -1.97
CA ILE A 142 -4.67 0.83 -0.57
C ILE A 142 -6.08 0.29 -0.34
N GLU A 143 -7.11 0.96 -0.87
CA GLU A 143 -8.50 0.49 -0.77
C GLU A 143 -8.66 -0.90 -1.41
N LYS A 144 -8.23 -1.06 -2.67
CA LYS A 144 -8.26 -2.34 -3.39
C LYS A 144 -7.53 -3.45 -2.63
N LEU A 145 -6.31 -3.18 -2.15
CA LEU A 145 -5.48 -4.16 -1.42
C LEU A 145 -6.00 -4.46 -0.01
N SER A 146 -6.72 -3.53 0.62
CA SER A 146 -7.30 -3.73 1.95
C SER A 146 -8.54 -4.63 1.94
N GLY A 147 -9.15 -4.84 0.76
CA GLY A 147 -10.41 -5.57 0.63
C GLY A 147 -11.60 -4.89 1.32
N LYS A 148 -11.47 -3.63 1.76
CA LYS A 148 -12.58 -2.87 2.33
C LYS A 148 -13.56 -2.51 1.19
N PRO A 149 -14.86 -2.80 1.33
CA PRO A 149 -15.83 -2.35 0.34
C PRO A 149 -15.82 -0.81 0.29
N LYS A 150 -15.76 -0.22 -0.91
CA LYS A 150 -16.02 1.21 -1.10
C LYS A 150 -17.39 1.48 -0.46
N ILE A 151 -17.43 2.18 0.68
CA ILE A 151 -18.67 2.66 1.26
C ILE A 151 -19.15 3.73 0.30
N ALA A 152 -19.95 3.32 -0.68
CA ALA A 152 -20.70 4.24 -1.51
C ALA A 152 -21.48 5.15 -0.57
N ASN A 153 -21.19 6.44 -0.68
CA ASN A 153 -21.78 7.51 0.10
C ASN A 153 -23.30 7.29 0.22
N GLY A 154 -23.76 6.91 1.42
CA GLY A 154 -25.13 6.48 1.66
C GLY A 154 -25.25 5.87 3.05
N GLU A 155 -25.57 6.72 4.01
CA GLU A 155 -25.93 6.39 5.39
C GLU A 155 -26.53 4.99 5.52
N ARG A 156 -25.89 4.14 6.34
CA ARG A 156 -26.60 3.16 7.16
C ARG A 156 -25.70 2.77 8.32
N ASP A 157 -25.97 3.38 9.46
CA ASP A 157 -25.51 2.92 10.76
C ASP A 157 -25.78 1.42 10.90
N LEU A 158 -24.73 0.60 10.86
CA LEU A 158 -24.82 -0.84 11.09
C LEU A 158 -24.91 -1.20 12.59
N ASN A 159 -25.17 -0.21 13.45
CA ASN A 159 -25.42 -0.42 14.87
C ASN A 159 -26.91 -0.23 15.18
N SER A 160 -27.73 -1.21 14.81
CA SER A 160 -29.07 -1.35 15.37
C SER A 160 -29.34 -2.83 15.70
N PRO A 161 -29.18 -3.23 16.98
CA PRO A 161 -29.39 -4.59 17.42
C PRO A 161 -30.87 -4.84 17.70
N THR A 162 -31.70 -4.88 16.66
CA THR A 162 -33.10 -5.34 16.77
C THR A 162 -33.64 -5.75 15.40
N ALA A 163 -33.25 -6.92 14.92
CA ALA A 163 -34.03 -7.64 13.92
C ALA A 163 -34.32 -9.03 14.47
N SER A 164 -35.54 -9.16 14.96
CA SER A 164 -36.05 -10.24 15.80
C SER A 164 -36.03 -11.61 15.13
N VAL A 165 -35.70 -12.59 15.96
CA VAL A 165 -36.00 -14.02 15.84
C VAL A 165 -37.49 -14.21 15.55
N SER A 166 -37.86 -14.86 14.46
CA SER A 166 -39.21 -15.43 14.28
C SER A 166 -39.25 -16.55 13.22
N ALA A 167 -39.60 -17.75 13.69
CA ALA A 167 -40.18 -18.89 12.98
C ALA A 167 -39.29 -19.72 12.02
N GLN A 168 -38.46 -20.61 12.60
CA GLN A 168 -38.23 -21.94 12.01
C GLN A 168 -39.18 -22.94 12.69
N SER A 169 -40.23 -23.36 11.99
CA SER A 169 -41.12 -24.44 12.44
C SER A 169 -40.43 -25.78 12.18
N ILE A 170 -40.05 -26.46 13.25
CA ILE A 170 -39.46 -27.81 13.24
C ILE A 170 -40.58 -28.80 13.57
N SER A 171 -41.06 -29.57 12.60
CA SER A 171 -41.99 -30.67 12.87
C SER A 171 -41.21 -31.94 13.20
N SER A 172 -41.40 -32.43 14.43
CA SER A 172 -40.72 -33.56 15.05
C SER A 172 -41.05 -34.91 14.42
N VAL A 173 -40.01 -35.69 14.10
CA VAL A 173 -40.07 -37.13 13.86
C VAL A 173 -40.09 -37.84 15.21
N ARG A 174 -41.13 -38.64 15.50
CA ARG A 174 -41.22 -39.44 16.73
C ARG A 174 -41.31 -40.92 16.36
N SER A 175 -40.22 -41.64 16.64
CA SER A 175 -40.08 -43.09 16.47
C SER A 175 -40.30 -43.85 17.79
N HIS A 176 -40.76 -45.09 17.65
CA HIS A 176 -40.72 -46.26 18.56
C HIS A 176 -41.82 -46.50 19.60
N GLY A 177 -42.32 -47.75 19.57
CA GLY A 177 -42.94 -48.46 20.68
C GLY A 177 -43.74 -49.70 20.25
N SER A 178 -43.14 -50.88 20.33
CA SER A 178 -43.74 -52.21 20.07
C SER A 178 -44.61 -52.70 21.23
N SER A 179 -45.65 -53.49 20.93
CA SER A 179 -46.05 -54.75 21.58
C SER A 179 -47.26 -55.36 20.86
#